data_AF-A0A662RV65-F1
#
_entry.id   AF-A0A662RV65-F1
#
_cell.length_a   1.000
_cell.length_b   1.000
_cell.length_c   1.000
_cell.angle_alpha   90.00
_cell.angle_beta   90.00
_cell.angle_gamma   90.00
#
_symmetry.space_group_name_H-M   'P 1'
#
loop_
_entity.id
_entity.type
_entity.pdbx_description
1 polymer ?
#
loop_
_entity_poly.entity_id
_entity_poly.type
_entity_poly.pdbx_seq_one_letter_code
_entity_poly.pdbx_strand_id
1 'polypeptide(L)'
;MDIARLWDILERERRTASLQELPENFCEEVRSYMKRLDEEIKSVDDSRKREILMDERKNARMKIENIVRRRMGKIVKFASSGSKIVPKGMLDDERTAYEVIQKQVEESINKILLSMLGTEDDEGCEEKLTLKK
;
A
#
# COMPACT_ATOMS: atom_id res chain seq x y z
N MET A 1 21.26 -5.88 -1.38
CA MET A 1 20.77 -4.77 -0.54
C MET A 1 21.80 -4.31 0.48
N ASP A 2 21.84 -3.01 0.74
CA ASP A 2 22.65 -2.32 1.75
C ASP A 2 21.94 -1.00 2.17
N ILE A 3 22.53 -0.25 3.11
CA ILE A 3 21.95 1.00 3.62
C ILE A 3 21.82 2.11 2.56
N ALA A 4 22.76 2.20 1.62
CA ALA A 4 22.77 3.22 0.57
C ALA A 4 21.64 2.95 -0.43
N ARG A 5 21.50 1.70 -0.87
CA ARG A 5 20.43 1.28 -1.78
C ARG A 5 19.04 1.44 -1.16
N LEU A 6 18.89 1.17 0.15
CA LEU A 6 17.64 1.47 0.86
C LEU A 6 17.34 2.98 0.87
N TRP A 7 18.36 3.82 1.02
CA TRP A 7 18.19 5.27 0.97
C TRP A 7 17.78 5.74 -0.44
N ASP A 8 18.39 5.21 -1.49
CA ASP A 8 18.03 5.54 -2.88
C ASP A 8 16.59 5.13 -3.23
N ILE A 9 16.14 3.98 -2.72
CA ILE A 9 14.75 3.53 -2.89
C ILE A 9 13.81 4.49 -2.14
N LEU A 10 14.11 4.80 -0.87
CA LEU A 10 13.30 5.72 -0.08
C LEU A 10 13.22 7.12 -0.69
N GLU A 11 14.32 7.63 -1.23
CA GLU A 11 14.36 8.95 -1.85
C GLU A 11 13.56 8.98 -3.16
N ARG A 12 13.66 7.93 -3.99
CA ARG A 12 12.80 7.79 -5.17
C ARG A 12 11.32 7.75 -4.79
N GLU A 13 10.98 6.99 -3.76
CA GLU A 13 9.61 6.91 -3.24
C GLU A 13 9.10 8.28 -2.72
N ARG A 14 9.99 9.13 -2.19
CA ARG A 14 9.66 10.49 -1.75
C ARG A 14 9.41 11.47 -2.90
N ARG A 15 10.20 11.37 -3.97
CA ARG A 15 10.23 12.40 -5.04
C ARG A 15 9.05 12.30 -6.00
N THR A 16 8.43 11.14 -6.12
CA THR A 16 7.35 10.90 -7.09
C THR A 16 5.99 10.78 -6.41
N ALA A 17 4.95 11.23 -7.11
CA ALA A 17 3.56 11.02 -6.68
C ALA A 17 3.07 9.59 -6.98
N SER A 18 3.60 8.96 -8.04
CA SER A 18 3.25 7.60 -8.44
C SER A 18 4.01 6.55 -7.62
N LEU A 19 3.41 5.36 -7.50
CA LEU A 19 4.07 4.19 -6.93
C LEU A 19 5.29 3.85 -7.78
N GLN A 20 6.46 3.70 -7.16
CA GLN A 20 7.68 3.32 -7.89
C GLN A 20 7.79 1.81 -8.00
N GLU A 21 8.42 1.34 -9.06
CA GLU A 21 8.77 -0.08 -9.15
C GLU A 21 9.93 -0.38 -8.21
N LEU A 22 9.78 -1.46 -7.45
CA LEU A 22 10.85 -2.00 -6.62
C LEU A 22 11.64 -3.04 -7.43
N PRO A 23 12.90 -3.32 -7.06
CA PRO A 23 13.61 -4.49 -7.58
C PRO A 23 12.77 -5.76 -7.38
N GLU A 24 12.78 -6.68 -8.36
CA GLU A 24 11.96 -7.91 -8.32
C GLU A 24 12.15 -8.70 -7.01
N ASN A 25 13.40 -8.85 -6.58
CA ASN A 25 13.74 -9.59 -5.36
C ASN A 25 13.84 -8.69 -4.12
N PHE A 26 13.18 -7.52 -4.10
CA PHE A 26 13.32 -6.53 -3.03
C PHE A 26 13.11 -7.14 -1.63
N CYS A 27 12.02 -7.87 -1.43
CA CYS A 27 11.70 -8.49 -0.13
C CYS A 27 12.78 -9.48 0.32
N GLU A 28 13.29 -10.30 -0.61
CA GLU A 28 14.33 -11.29 -0.35
C GLU A 28 15.68 -10.64 -0.07
N GLU A 29 16.05 -9.62 -0.85
CA GLU A 29 17.29 -8.89 -0.62
C GLU A 29 17.27 -8.14 0.71
N VAL A 30 16.14 -7.52 1.10
CA VAL A 30 15.97 -6.86 2.40
C VAL A 30 16.09 -7.88 3.54
N ARG A 31 15.39 -9.01 3.43
CA ARG A 31 15.44 -10.08 4.43
C ARG A 31 16.87 -10.60 4.61
N SER A 32 17.57 -10.85 3.51
CA SER A 32 18.95 -11.32 3.52
C SER A 32 19.90 -10.30 4.15
N TYR A 33 19.69 -9.01 3.86
CA TYR A 33 20.48 -7.93 4.45
C TYR A 33 20.26 -7.80 5.96
N MET A 34 19.02 -7.81 6.43
CA MET A 34 18.72 -7.74 7.86
C MET A 34 19.27 -8.95 8.61
N LYS A 35 19.17 -10.14 8.03
CA LYS A 35 19.74 -11.38 8.59
C LYS A 35 21.26 -11.29 8.70
N ARG A 36 21.93 -10.80 7.65
CA ARG A 36 23.39 -10.59 7.67
C ARG A 36 23.82 -9.65 8.79
N LEU A 37 23.13 -8.51 8.97
CA LEU A 37 23.41 -7.59 10.09
C LEU A 37 23.21 -8.28 11.45
N ASP A 38 22.13 -9.06 11.61
CA ASP A 38 21.88 -9.82 12.84
C ASP A 38 22.98 -10.85 13.15
N GLU A 39 23.52 -11.52 12.13
CA GLU A 39 24.62 -12.49 12.25
C GLU A 39 25.95 -11.79 12.59
N GLU A 40 26.27 -10.69 11.91
CA GLU A 40 27.47 -9.90 12.16
C GLU A 40 27.49 -9.34 13.58
N ILE A 41 26.37 -8.76 14.04
CA ILE A 41 26.22 -8.24 15.42
C ILE A 41 26.46 -9.33 16.48
N LYS A 42 26.05 -10.58 16.21
CA LYS A 42 26.24 -11.70 17.16
C LYS A 42 27.71 -12.14 17.21
N SER A 43 28.37 -12.15 16.05
CA SER A 43 29.74 -12.65 15.88
C SER A 43 30.85 -11.66 16.29
N VAL A 44 30.56 -10.36 16.38
CA VAL A 44 31.59 -9.33 16.59
C VAL A 44 31.93 -9.12 18.07
N ASP A 45 33.16 -9.42 18.47
CA ASP A 45 33.59 -9.23 19.87
C ASP A 45 33.89 -7.76 20.20
N ASP A 46 34.32 -6.98 19.21
CA ASP A 46 34.63 -5.55 19.36
C ASP A 46 33.35 -4.73 19.63
N SER A 47 33.26 -4.17 20.83
CA SER A 47 32.09 -3.40 21.29
C SER A 47 31.79 -2.18 20.41
N ARG A 48 32.80 -1.49 19.88
CA ARG A 48 32.60 -0.30 19.05
C ARG A 48 32.06 -0.70 17.68
N LYS A 49 32.60 -1.77 17.10
CA LYS A 49 32.06 -2.32 15.84
C LYS A 49 30.63 -2.85 16.01
N ARG A 50 30.35 -3.49 17.14
CA ARG A 50 29.00 -3.95 17.50
C ARG A 50 27.99 -2.80 17.53
N GLU A 51 28.35 -1.68 18.17
CA GLU A 51 27.52 -0.49 18.23
C GLU A 51 27.21 0.08 16.85
N ILE A 52 28.22 0.20 15.98
CA ILE A 52 28.05 0.67 14.59
C ILE A 52 27.07 -0.22 13.82
N LEU A 53 27.20 -1.54 13.93
CA LEU A 53 26.30 -2.48 13.25
C LEU A 53 24.87 -2.43 13.81
N MET A 54 24.71 -2.25 15.12
CA MET A 54 23.39 -2.04 15.74
C MET A 54 22.71 -0.78 15.22
N ASP A 55 23.47 0.31 15.09
CA ASP A 55 22.97 1.57 14.52
C ASP A 55 22.61 1.43 13.05
N GLU A 56 23.44 0.76 12.25
CA GLU A 56 23.14 0.47 10.85
C GLU A 56 21.85 -0.36 10.72
N ARG A 57 21.69 -1.40 11.53
CA ARG A 57 20.48 -2.22 11.56
C ARG A 57 19.24 -1.42 11.93
N LYS A 58 19.34 -0.56 12.96
CA LYS A 58 18.26 0.34 13.37
C LYS A 58 17.89 1.30 12.23
N ASN A 59 18.88 1.88 11.57
CA ASN A 59 18.68 2.78 10.45
C ASN A 59 18.08 2.08 9.23
N ALA A 60 18.55 0.88 8.90
CA ALA A 60 18.01 0.05 7.84
C ALA A 60 16.53 -0.25 8.09
N ARG A 61 16.19 -0.72 9.31
CA ARG A 61 14.80 -0.97 9.72
C ARG A 61 13.92 0.26 9.53
N MET A 62 14.36 1.42 10.03
CA MET A 62 13.61 2.67 9.90
C MET A 62 13.38 3.05 8.43
N LYS A 63 14.39 2.86 7.56
CA LYS A 63 14.23 3.12 6.12
C LYS A 63 13.23 2.16 5.48
N ILE A 64 13.30 0.87 5.79
CA ILE A 64 12.37 -0.15 5.28
C ILE A 64 10.93 0.19 5.68
N GLU A 65 10.69 0.48 6.96
CA GLU A 65 9.36 0.87 7.45
C GLU A 65 8.84 2.14 6.76
N ASN A 66 9.73 3.12 6.52
CA ASN A 66 9.36 4.34 5.81
C ASN A 66 9.05 4.11 4.32
N ILE A 67 9.75 3.19 3.65
CA ILE A 67 9.44 2.79 2.27
C ILE A 67 8.03 2.20 2.24
N VAL A 68 7.77 1.18 3.05
CA VAL A 68 6.46 0.50 3.10
C VAL A 68 5.34 1.47 3.44
N ARG A 69 5.51 2.32 4.46
CA ARG A 69 4.51 3.31 4.86
C ARG A 69 4.18 4.30 3.73
N ARG A 70 5.19 4.78 3.00
CA ARG A 70 4.98 5.72 1.89
C ARG A 70 4.25 5.06 0.73
N ARG A 71 4.66 3.84 0.38
CA ARG A 71 4.03 3.05 -0.68
C ARG A 71 2.56 2.78 -0.35
N MET A 72 2.27 2.35 0.88
CA MET A 72 0.88 2.16 1.33
C MET A 72 0.06 3.45 1.26
N GLY A 73 0.64 4.60 1.63
CA GLY A 73 -0.05 5.89 1.46
C GLY A 73 -0.43 6.19 0.00
N LYS A 74 0.45 5.86 -0.94
CA LYS A 74 0.14 5.98 -2.38
C LYS A 74 -0.92 4.97 -2.82
N ILE A 75 -0.83 3.72 -2.37
CA ILE A 75 -1.79 2.66 -2.68
C ILE A 75 -3.19 3.05 -2.20
N VAL A 76 -3.34 3.52 -0.96
CA VAL A 76 -4.61 4.01 -0.42
C VAL A 76 -5.16 5.14 -1.29
N LYS A 77 -4.31 6.12 -1.64
CA LYS A 77 -4.71 7.25 -2.49
C LYS A 77 -5.19 6.79 -3.88
N PHE A 78 -4.51 5.81 -4.48
CA PHE A 78 -4.92 5.27 -5.78
C PHE A 78 -6.23 4.48 -5.67
N ALA A 79 -6.33 3.56 -4.70
CA ALA A 79 -7.52 2.74 -4.47
C ALA A 79 -8.77 3.60 -4.20
N SER A 80 -8.62 4.70 -3.47
CA SER A 80 -9.73 5.60 -3.16
C SER A 80 -10.05 6.63 -4.25
N SER A 81 -9.29 6.68 -5.35
CA SER A 81 -9.44 7.74 -6.37
C SER A 81 -10.57 7.50 -7.38
N GLY A 82 -11.13 6.28 -7.43
CA GLY A 82 -12.06 5.86 -8.49
C GLY A 82 -11.39 5.65 -9.86
N SER A 83 -10.06 5.75 -9.94
CA SER A 83 -9.31 5.48 -11.16
C SER A 83 -9.31 3.98 -11.49
N LYS A 84 -9.61 3.64 -12.75
CA LYS A 84 -9.47 2.27 -13.29
C LYS A 84 -8.00 1.89 -13.58
N ILE A 85 -7.07 2.83 -13.45
CA ILE A 85 -5.65 2.59 -13.71
C ILE A 85 -5.02 2.00 -12.45
N VAL A 86 -4.71 0.71 -12.52
CA VAL A 86 -4.00 -0.01 -11.44
C VAL A 86 -2.50 0.28 -11.52
N PRO A 87 -1.86 0.76 -10.44
CA PRO A 87 -0.42 0.96 -10.40
C PRO A 87 0.36 -0.35 -10.64
N LYS A 88 1.43 -0.28 -11.44
CA LYS A 88 2.38 -1.39 -11.59
C LYS A 88 3.37 -1.42 -10.43
N GLY A 89 4.03 -2.56 -10.23
CA GLY A 89 5.11 -2.69 -9.24
C GLY A 89 4.66 -2.74 -7.78
N MET A 90 3.41 -3.14 -7.51
CA MET A 90 2.95 -3.49 -6.17
C MET A 90 3.54 -4.84 -5.75
N LEU A 91 3.88 -4.96 -4.47
CA LEU A 91 4.10 -6.24 -3.81
C LEU A 91 2.76 -7.00 -3.68
N ASP A 92 2.80 -8.30 -3.44
CA ASP A 92 1.58 -9.13 -3.36
C ASP A 92 0.65 -8.69 -2.21
N ASP A 93 1.21 -8.41 -1.03
CA ASP A 93 0.45 -7.89 0.11
C ASP A 93 -0.11 -6.48 -0.17
N GLU A 94 0.65 -5.66 -0.90
CA GLU A 94 0.22 -4.32 -1.34
C GLU A 94 -0.96 -4.39 -2.31
N ARG A 95 -0.94 -5.37 -3.24
CA ARG A 95 -2.02 -5.63 -4.18
C ARG A 95 -3.29 -6.09 -3.45
N THR A 96 -3.14 -7.00 -2.49
CA THR A 96 -4.27 -7.47 -1.67
C THR A 96 -4.91 -6.29 -0.92
N ALA A 97 -4.09 -5.42 -0.32
CA ALA A 97 -4.59 -4.23 0.36
C ALA A 97 -5.28 -3.26 -0.61
N TYR A 98 -4.74 -3.05 -1.81
CA TYR A 98 -5.36 -2.21 -2.85
C TYR A 98 -6.78 -2.68 -3.18
N GLU A 99 -6.96 -3.98 -3.45
CA GLU A 99 -8.25 -4.55 -3.84
C GLU A 99 -9.31 -4.42 -2.73
N VAL A 100 -8.91 -4.67 -1.47
CA VAL A 100 -9.79 -4.52 -0.30
C VAL A 100 -10.23 -3.06 -0.13
N ILE A 101 -9.29 -2.12 -0.21
CA ILE A 101 -9.60 -0.68 -0.05
C ILE A 101 -10.51 -0.22 -1.19
N GLN A 102 -10.19 -0.58 -2.43
CA GLN A 102 -10.98 -0.18 -3.59
C GLN A 102 -12.43 -0.66 -3.45
N LYS A 103 -12.63 -1.95 -3.16
CA LYS A 103 -13.97 -2.52 -2.97
C LYS A 103 -14.75 -1.80 -1.88
N GLN A 104 -14.12 -1.57 -0.71
CA GLN A 104 -14.78 -0.89 0.40
C GLN A 104 -15.18 0.55 0.05
N VAL A 105 -14.33 1.26 -0.69
CA VAL A 105 -14.63 2.63 -1.13
C VAL A 105 -15.78 2.65 -2.13
N GLU A 106 -15.78 1.76 -3.12
CA GLU A 106 -16.87 1.63 -4.11
C GLU A 106 -18.21 1.29 -3.45
N GLU A 107 -18.23 0.33 -2.53
CA GLU A 107 -19.43 -0.01 -1.75
C GLU A 107 -19.95 1.18 -0.94
N SER A 108 -19.04 1.94 -0.32
CA SER A 108 -19.40 3.11 0.47
C SER A 108 -19.99 4.22 -0.39
N ILE A 109 -19.39 4.48 -1.57
CA ILE A 109 -19.90 5.46 -2.54
C ILE A 109 -21.30 5.05 -3.02
N ASN A 110 -21.50 3.80 -3.42
CA ASN A 110 -22.80 3.31 -3.88
C ASN A 110 -23.88 3.45 -2.81
N LYS A 111 -23.56 3.11 -1.56
CA LYS A 111 -24.50 3.28 -0.42
C LYS A 111 -24.89 4.74 -0.22
N ILE A 112 -23.93 5.66 -0.31
CA ILE A 112 -24.19 7.10 -0.19
C ILE A 112 -25.06 7.58 -1.36
N LEU A 113 -24.72 7.18 -2.60
CA LEU A 113 -25.49 7.55 -3.79
C LEU A 113 -26.93 7.05 -3.71
N LEU A 114 -27.17 5.79 -3.32
CA LEU A 114 -28.51 5.24 -3.13
C LEU A 114 -29.31 6.03 -2.08
N SER A 115 -28.66 6.47 -1.00
CA SER A 115 -29.32 7.28 0.03
C SER A 115 -29.71 8.69 -0.45
N MET A 116 -29.04 9.22 -1.47
CA MET A 116 -29.29 10.55 -2.03
C MET A 116 -30.28 10.52 -3.21
N LEU A 117 -30.16 9.51 -4.07
CA LEU A 117 -30.92 9.41 -5.32
C LEU A 117 -32.24 8.64 -5.14
N GLY A 118 -32.48 8.07 -3.96
CA GLY A 118 -33.62 7.19 -3.70
C GLY A 118 -33.33 5.76 -4.11
N THR A 119 -34.04 4.81 -3.50
CA THR A 119 -34.09 3.45 -4.04
C THR A 119 -34.89 3.51 -5.34
N GLU A 120 -34.44 2.80 -6.38
CA GLU A 120 -35.34 2.44 -7.48
C GLU A 120 -36.36 1.42 -6.93
N ASP A 121 -37.21 1.85 -6.00
CA ASP A 121 -38.47 1.22 -5.62
C ASP A 121 -39.59 2.15 -6.12
N ASP A 122 -39.59 2.45 -7.42
CA ASP A 122 -40.76 3.01 -8.10
C ASP A 122 -41.35 1.92 -9.02
N GLU A 123 -41.67 0.78 -8.43
CA GLU A 123 -42.64 -0.16 -9.01
C GLU A 123 -44.03 0.15 -8.42
N GLY A 124 -44.88 0.77 -9.25
CA GLY A 124 -46.33 0.59 -9.11
C GLY A 124 -47.21 1.84 -9.14
N CYS A 125 -47.02 2.75 -10.09
CA CYS A 125 -48.11 3.62 -10.52
C CYS A 125 -49.16 2.75 -11.27
N GLU A 126 -50.00 1.99 -10.55
CA GLU A 126 -51.21 1.38 -11.12
C GLU A 126 -52.22 2.50 -11.47
N GLU A 127 -52.04 3.09 -12.64
CA GLU A 127 -53.11 3.81 -13.33
C GLU A 127 -54.08 2.77 -13.92
N LYS A 128 -54.97 2.23 -13.10
CA LYS A 128 -56.23 1.64 -13.57
C LYS A 128 -57.33 2.67 -13.45
N LEU A 129 -57.28 3.66 -14.34
CA LEU A 129 -58.45 4.48 -14.64
C LEU A 129 -59.06 4.01 -15.97
N THR A 130 -60.38 3.81 -15.90
CA THR A 130 -61.37 3.68 -16.97
C THR A 130 -61.61 2.27 -17.54
N LEU A 131 -62.83 1.75 -17.68
CA LEU A 131 -64.17 2.36 -17.68
C LEU A 131 -65.25 1.31 -17.34
N LYS A 132 -66.22 1.72 -16.52
CA LYS A 132 -67.53 1.07 -16.33
C LYS A 132 -68.29 0.97 -17.67
N LYS A 133 -68.80 -0.21 -18.02
CA LYS A 133 -70.24 -0.53 -18.12
C LYS A 133 -70.45 -1.95 -18.63
#